data_AF-A0A348RZA1-F1
#
_entry.id   AF-A0A348RZA1-F1
#
_cell.length_a   1.000
_cell.length_b   1.000
_cell.length_c   1.000
_cell.angle_alpha   90.00
_cell.angle_beta   90.00
_cell.angle_gamma   90.00
#
_symmetry.space_group_name_H-M   'P 1'
#
loop_
_entity.id
_entity.type
_entity.pdbx_description
1 polymer ?
#
loop_
_entity_poly.entity_id
_entity_poly.type
_entity_poly.pdbx_seq_one_letter_code
_entity_poly.pdbx_strand_id
1 'polypeptide(L)'
;MHCIKTTIKIIVVTFLLGFIPVSKATSFVSSVVEYHPGSGFGVEFGSGLGFTNTLSVIGEPSRETPGEWGGEVNPFSPPYLADQLLSIGEGGYVTLTFNQPVFNSPNNPYGLDFILYGNAGFNITNGDYSGGGVTDGSVFGSDASTASVWVSEDNQNYFLLDQKKSPKVDGYFPIDGQGEFSLPVNPATLPSDFAEADMEQIRRLYQGAGGGAGYDLDWAEGTPRLRSIRYIKVMVESGKIELDGASIVAPLVNSNWTSLAEDFSKHPMDDGDWDIFGETQLFEWDQAEERLAVNWDSRLSNSYFYIPFGSKISRHENFSVKF
;
A
#
# COMPACT_ATOMS: atom_id res chain seq x y z
N MET A 1 -9.23 -54.13 56.78
CA MET A 1 -9.53 -52.80 56.22
C MET A 1 -8.29 -51.92 56.33
N HIS A 2 -7.60 -51.67 55.22
CA HIS A 2 -6.58 -50.64 55.09
C HIS A 2 -6.79 -50.02 53.70
N CYS A 3 -7.32 -48.80 53.69
CA CYS A 3 -7.68 -48.05 52.49
C CYS A 3 -6.46 -47.20 52.10
N ILE A 4 -5.84 -47.50 50.96
CA ILE A 4 -4.76 -46.69 50.40
C ILE A 4 -5.41 -45.58 49.58
N LYS A 5 -5.29 -44.33 50.04
CA LYS A 5 -5.73 -43.13 49.32
C LYS A 5 -4.67 -42.74 48.28
N THR A 6 -4.95 -42.98 47.01
CA THR A 6 -4.15 -42.46 45.90
C THR A 6 -4.55 -41.01 45.64
N THR A 7 -3.59 -40.08 45.77
CA THR A 7 -3.80 -38.66 45.48
C THR A 7 -3.47 -38.41 44.01
N ILE A 8 -4.49 -38.16 43.19
CA ILE A 8 -4.31 -37.75 41.78
C ILE A 8 -4.07 -36.24 41.76
N LYS A 9 -2.90 -35.81 41.33
CA LYS A 9 -2.62 -34.39 41.03
C LYS A 9 -3.09 -34.10 39.61
N ILE A 10 -4.12 -33.29 39.47
CA ILE A 10 -4.57 -32.75 38.18
C ILE A 10 -3.66 -31.55 37.86
N ILE A 11 -2.87 -31.66 36.78
CA ILE A 11 -2.16 -30.52 36.20
C ILE A 11 -3.11 -29.90 35.17
N VAL A 12 -3.57 -28.69 35.45
CA VAL A 12 -4.32 -27.88 34.48
C VAL A 12 -3.29 -27.15 33.62
N VAL A 13 -3.18 -27.53 32.35
CA VAL A 13 -2.41 -26.80 31.34
C VAL A 13 -3.35 -25.78 30.71
N THR A 14 -3.18 -24.52 31.08
CA THR A 14 -3.91 -23.40 30.47
C THR A 14 -3.27 -23.08 29.12
N PHE A 15 -3.93 -23.44 28.02
CA PHE A 15 -3.59 -22.91 26.70
C PHE A 15 -4.06 -21.44 26.65
N LEU A 16 -3.12 -20.50 26.74
CA LEU A 16 -3.38 -19.14 26.31
C LEU A 16 -3.52 -19.17 24.79
N LEU A 17 -4.76 -19.13 24.27
CA LEU A 17 -5.00 -18.77 22.89
C LEU A 17 -4.62 -17.30 22.74
N GLY A 18 -3.37 -17.05 22.35
CA GLY A 18 -2.96 -15.74 21.87
C GLY A 18 -3.82 -15.39 20.67
N PHE A 19 -4.56 -14.29 20.76
CA PHE A 19 -5.15 -13.67 19.58
C PHE A 19 -3.99 -13.31 18.65
N ILE A 20 -3.84 -14.02 17.54
CA ILE A 20 -3.02 -13.54 16.43
C ILE A 20 -3.83 -12.38 15.85
N PRO A 21 -3.39 -11.11 15.96
CA PRO A 21 -4.07 -10.04 15.28
C PRO A 21 -4.01 -10.35 13.78
N VAL A 22 -5.18 -10.52 13.18
CA VAL A 22 -5.29 -10.48 11.71
C VAL A 22 -4.93 -9.05 11.33
N SER A 23 -3.67 -8.83 10.94
CA SER A 23 -3.27 -7.57 10.31
C SER A 23 -4.13 -7.43 9.07
N LYS A 24 -5.02 -6.43 9.06
CA LYS A 24 -5.71 -6.06 7.82
C LYS A 24 -4.62 -5.67 6.82
N ALA A 25 -4.69 -6.27 5.64
CA ALA A 25 -3.97 -5.79 4.49
C ALA A 25 -4.21 -4.29 4.32
N THR A 26 -3.13 -3.50 4.30
CA THR A 26 -3.18 -2.06 4.05
C THR A 26 -2.31 -1.76 2.85
N SER A 27 -2.71 -0.80 2.02
CA SER A 27 -1.87 -0.29 0.93
C SER A 27 -0.73 0.60 1.44
N PHE A 28 -0.49 0.68 2.75
CA PHE A 28 0.46 1.60 3.36
C PHE A 28 1.60 0.87 4.08
N VAL A 29 2.64 1.62 4.44
CA VAL A 29 3.74 1.14 5.26
C VAL A 29 3.20 0.48 6.53
N SER A 30 3.67 -0.74 6.78
CA SER A 30 3.25 -1.56 7.91
C SER A 30 4.26 -1.54 9.06
N SER A 31 5.54 -1.31 8.77
CA SER A 31 6.57 -1.08 9.77
C SER A 31 7.84 -0.44 9.20
N VAL A 32 8.69 0.04 10.10
CA VAL A 32 10.06 0.48 9.81
C VAL A 32 11.02 -0.62 10.29
N VAL A 33 11.80 -1.16 9.35
CA VAL A 33 12.76 -2.25 9.62
C VAL A 33 14.02 -1.70 10.27
N GLU A 34 14.51 -0.59 9.74
CA GLU A 34 15.73 0.06 10.19
C GLU A 34 15.65 1.56 9.91
N TYR A 35 16.18 2.37 10.83
CA TYR A 35 16.24 3.81 10.69
C TYR A 35 17.52 4.33 11.31
N HIS A 36 18.23 5.15 10.55
CA HIS A 36 19.37 5.92 11.01
C HIS A 36 19.13 7.38 10.62
N PRO A 37 19.02 8.31 11.60
CA PRO A 37 18.62 9.69 11.33
C PRO A 37 19.64 10.48 10.50
N GLY A 38 20.91 10.05 10.47
CA GLY A 38 21.99 10.83 9.87
C GLY A 38 22.26 12.13 10.65
N SER A 39 22.89 13.09 9.99
CA SER A 39 23.15 14.43 10.54
C SER A 39 22.30 15.51 9.88
N GLY A 40 21.86 16.52 10.63
CA GLY A 40 21.09 17.63 10.07
C GLY A 40 19.62 17.31 9.76
N PHE A 41 19.07 16.25 10.36
CA PHE A 41 17.63 15.96 10.31
C PHE A 41 16.80 17.09 10.95
N GLY A 42 15.54 17.21 10.53
CA GLY A 42 14.59 18.22 10.98
C GLY A 42 14.25 18.12 12.47
N VAL A 43 14.03 19.28 13.09
CA VAL A 43 13.61 19.41 14.48
C VAL A 43 12.39 20.33 14.56
N GLU A 44 11.52 20.06 15.52
CA GLU A 44 10.36 20.88 15.82
C GLU A 44 10.79 22.28 16.27
N PHE A 45 10.11 23.29 15.74
CA PHE A 45 10.34 24.68 16.12
C PHE A 45 10.01 24.91 17.60
N GLY A 46 10.91 25.56 18.33
CA GLY A 46 10.72 25.91 19.75
C GLY A 46 11.14 24.82 20.72
N SER A 47 10.70 23.56 20.52
CA SER A 47 11.08 22.45 21.41
C SER A 47 12.45 21.85 21.08
N GLY A 48 12.86 21.90 19.81
CA GLY A 48 14.07 21.23 19.31
C GLY A 48 13.97 19.71 19.27
N LEU A 49 12.77 19.13 19.45
CA LEU A 49 12.55 17.69 19.34
C LEU A 49 12.77 17.24 17.89
N GLY A 50 13.58 16.20 17.69
CA GLY A 50 13.83 15.65 16.36
C GLY A 50 12.60 15.00 15.75
N PHE A 51 12.45 15.15 14.44
CA PHE A 51 11.49 14.38 13.63
C PHE A 51 12.02 12.95 13.42
N THR A 52 12.19 12.20 14.50
CA THR A 52 12.83 10.88 14.52
C THR A 52 11.90 9.76 14.99
N ASN A 53 10.61 10.07 15.18
CA ASN A 53 9.60 9.11 15.57
C ASN A 53 9.24 8.22 14.36
N THR A 54 9.74 6.99 14.32
CA THR A 54 9.49 6.07 13.19
C THR A 54 8.03 5.64 13.05
N LEU A 55 7.18 5.88 14.05
CA LEU A 55 5.75 5.59 13.95
C LEU A 55 5.01 6.57 13.03
N SER A 56 5.58 7.74 12.76
CA SER A 56 4.94 8.78 11.93
C SER A 56 4.73 8.35 10.47
N VAL A 57 5.55 7.42 9.98
CA VAL A 57 5.49 6.92 8.59
C VAL A 57 4.74 5.60 8.46
N ILE A 58 4.14 5.07 9.54
CA ILE A 58 3.37 3.82 9.53
C ILE A 58 1.89 4.15 9.33
N GLY A 59 1.27 3.48 8.37
CA GLY A 59 -0.13 3.70 8.03
C GLY A 59 -0.32 4.78 6.96
N GLU A 60 -1.54 5.29 6.90
CA GLU A 60 -1.93 6.28 5.90
C GLU A 60 -1.21 7.62 6.13
N PRO A 61 -0.79 8.33 5.06
CA PRO A 61 -0.30 9.70 5.15
C PRO A 61 -1.29 10.65 5.84
N SER A 62 -0.77 11.77 6.33
CA SER A 62 -1.53 12.74 7.10
C SER A 62 -2.65 13.38 6.27
N ARG A 63 -3.89 13.32 6.79
CA ARG A 63 -5.05 14.05 6.24
C ARG A 63 -5.32 15.37 6.97
N GLU A 64 -4.92 15.45 8.22
CA GLU A 64 -5.17 16.58 9.11
C GLU A 64 -3.94 16.78 10.00
N THR A 65 -3.58 18.04 10.24
CA THR A 65 -2.58 18.41 11.23
C THR A 65 -3.30 18.79 12.52
N PRO A 66 -3.05 18.12 13.66
CA PRO A 66 -3.72 18.43 14.92
C PRO A 66 -3.20 19.73 15.57
N GLY A 67 -4.00 20.30 16.47
CA GLY A 67 -3.61 21.43 17.32
C GLY A 67 -4.33 22.74 16.99
N GLU A 68 -4.05 23.79 17.78
CA GLU A 68 -4.68 25.11 17.65
C GLU A 68 -4.43 25.78 16.30
N TRP A 69 -3.25 25.52 15.71
CA TRP A 69 -2.83 26.03 14.40
C TRP A 69 -2.90 24.96 13.31
N GLY A 70 -3.55 23.84 13.61
CA GLY A 70 -3.74 22.72 12.71
C GLY A 70 -4.90 22.92 11.73
N GLY A 71 -5.21 21.86 11.00
CA GLY A 71 -6.28 21.84 9.99
C GLY A 71 -5.96 20.84 8.88
N GLU A 72 -6.76 20.90 7.81
CA GLU A 72 -6.65 20.01 6.66
C GLU A 72 -5.24 20.05 6.06
N VAL A 73 -4.61 18.89 5.94
CA VAL A 73 -3.39 18.75 5.14
C VAL A 73 -3.78 18.91 3.68
N ASN A 74 -3.23 19.93 3.03
CA ASN A 74 -3.54 20.24 1.64
C ASN A 74 -2.32 20.84 0.93
N PRO A 75 -2.37 21.01 -0.41
CA PRO A 75 -1.20 21.45 -1.17
C PRO A 75 -0.61 22.80 -0.75
N PHE A 76 -1.34 23.66 -0.02
CA PHE A 76 -0.82 24.91 0.56
C PHE A 76 -0.45 24.80 2.05
N SER A 77 -0.87 23.74 2.73
CA SER A 77 -0.66 23.50 4.16
C SER A 77 -0.21 22.05 4.39
N PRO A 78 1.07 21.72 4.13
CA PRO A 78 1.59 20.37 4.29
C PRO A 78 1.69 19.97 5.79
N PRO A 79 1.80 18.65 6.10
CA PRO A 79 1.96 18.18 7.48
C PRO A 79 3.30 18.67 8.04
N TYR A 80 3.39 19.12 9.29
CA TYR A 80 4.63 19.74 9.83
C TYR A 80 5.03 19.28 11.24
N LEU A 81 4.27 18.37 11.85
CA LEU A 81 4.54 17.94 13.22
C LEU A 81 5.47 16.73 13.27
N ALA A 82 6.18 16.58 14.40
CA ALA A 82 7.07 15.44 14.66
C ALA A 82 6.36 14.07 14.68
N ASP A 83 5.04 14.06 14.89
CA ASP A 83 4.22 12.85 14.82
C ASP A 83 3.66 12.56 13.42
N GLN A 84 3.83 13.49 12.47
CA GLN A 84 3.48 13.30 11.05
C GLN A 84 4.72 13.02 10.20
N LEU A 85 5.87 13.57 10.57
CA LEU A 85 7.08 13.54 9.75
C LEU A 85 8.20 12.71 10.36
N LEU A 86 8.81 11.86 9.54
CA LEU A 86 10.13 11.28 9.80
C LEU A 86 11.17 12.00 8.95
N SER A 87 12.12 12.67 9.58
CA SER A 87 13.23 13.32 8.90
C SER A 87 14.47 12.42 8.85
N ILE A 88 15.14 12.45 7.71
CA ILE A 88 16.41 11.76 7.47
C ILE A 88 17.38 12.81 6.95
N GLY A 89 18.48 13.00 7.68
CA GLY A 89 19.57 13.89 7.30
C GLY A 89 20.69 13.16 6.56
N GLU A 90 21.73 13.92 6.20
CA GLU A 90 22.89 13.46 5.46
C GLU A 90 23.54 12.22 6.09
N GLY A 91 23.79 11.19 5.27
CA GLY A 91 24.33 9.90 5.68
C GLY A 91 23.32 8.99 6.39
N GLY A 92 22.08 9.46 6.57
CA GLY A 92 20.97 8.70 7.16
C GLY A 92 20.23 7.85 6.13
N TYR A 93 19.38 6.96 6.64
CA TYR A 93 18.45 6.19 5.83
C TYR A 93 17.28 5.65 6.65
N VAL A 94 16.21 5.26 5.95
CA VAL A 94 15.11 4.46 6.51
C VAL A 94 14.81 3.29 5.58
N THR A 95 14.45 2.14 6.16
CA THR A 95 13.90 0.99 5.44
C THR A 95 12.46 0.77 5.87
N LEU A 96 11.52 1.01 4.97
CA LEU A 96 10.08 0.83 5.13
C LEU A 96 9.66 -0.55 4.62
N THR A 97 8.60 -1.14 5.18
CA THR A 97 8.03 -2.39 4.66
C THR A 97 6.51 -2.42 4.61
N PHE A 98 5.98 -3.13 3.62
CA PHE A 98 4.56 -3.38 3.42
C PHE A 98 4.17 -4.81 3.82
N ASN A 99 2.98 -4.97 4.42
CA ASN A 99 2.45 -6.29 4.76
C ASN A 99 1.98 -7.06 3.50
N GLN A 100 1.73 -6.35 2.40
CA GLN A 100 1.49 -6.92 1.07
C GLN A 100 2.62 -6.58 0.10
N PRO A 101 2.88 -7.43 -0.91
CA PRO A 101 3.82 -7.08 -1.97
C PRO A 101 3.32 -5.87 -2.77
N VAL A 102 4.23 -4.96 -3.08
CA VAL A 102 4.05 -3.94 -4.11
C VAL A 102 4.29 -4.64 -5.44
N PHE A 103 3.30 -4.72 -6.33
CA PHE A 103 3.43 -5.40 -7.61
C PHE A 103 3.74 -4.43 -8.74
N ASN A 104 4.72 -4.79 -9.58
CA ASN A 104 4.91 -4.20 -10.90
C ASN A 104 3.82 -4.72 -11.83
N SER A 105 2.78 -3.90 -12.03
CA SER A 105 1.58 -4.29 -12.76
C SER A 105 1.33 -3.36 -13.95
N PRO A 106 1.03 -3.90 -15.15
CA PRO A 106 0.67 -3.07 -16.29
C PRO A 106 -0.65 -2.31 -16.09
N ASN A 107 -1.45 -2.66 -15.08
CA ASN A 107 -2.68 -1.96 -14.74
C ASN A 107 -2.47 -0.82 -13.73
N ASN A 108 -1.25 -0.66 -13.19
CA ASN A 108 -0.97 0.47 -12.32
C ASN A 108 -1.01 1.77 -13.15
N PRO A 109 -1.75 2.80 -12.70
CA PRO A 109 -1.78 4.10 -13.37
C PRO A 109 -0.39 4.62 -13.71
N TYR A 110 -0.20 5.01 -14.96
CA TYR A 110 1.06 5.56 -15.49
C TYR A 110 2.28 4.63 -15.36
N GLY A 111 2.09 3.35 -15.02
CA GLY A 111 3.17 2.40 -14.77
C GLY A 111 3.88 2.58 -13.42
N LEU A 112 3.32 3.37 -12.51
CA LEU A 112 3.92 3.64 -11.19
C LEU A 112 3.44 2.60 -10.17
N ASP A 113 4.32 2.08 -9.33
CA ASP A 113 4.04 0.94 -8.45
C ASP A 113 3.87 1.33 -6.98
N PHE A 114 4.55 2.40 -6.52
CA PHE A 114 4.40 2.93 -5.17
C PHE A 114 4.58 4.44 -5.15
N ILE A 115 4.18 5.08 -4.04
CA ILE A 115 4.25 6.53 -3.84
C ILE A 115 4.95 6.82 -2.52
N LEU A 116 5.85 7.80 -2.50
CA LEU A 116 6.44 8.38 -1.29
C LEU A 116 5.82 9.76 -1.03
N TYR A 117 5.47 10.02 0.23
CA TYR A 117 4.85 11.29 0.67
C TYR A 117 5.84 12.08 1.50
N GLY A 118 5.95 13.39 1.22
CA GLY A 118 6.87 14.30 1.91
C GLY A 118 6.17 15.52 2.49
N ASN A 119 6.96 16.51 2.91
CA ASN A 119 6.51 17.75 3.54
C ASN A 119 6.35 18.92 2.55
N ALA A 120 6.69 18.75 1.27
CA ALA A 120 6.61 19.85 0.32
C ALA A 120 5.20 20.46 0.19
N GLY A 121 5.14 21.80 0.08
CA GLY A 121 3.91 22.57 -0.17
C GLY A 121 4.09 23.56 -1.31
N PHE A 122 3.01 23.95 -1.98
CA PHE A 122 3.03 25.00 -3.00
C PHE A 122 3.17 26.39 -2.39
N ASN A 123 4.02 27.23 -2.97
CA ASN A 123 4.09 28.64 -2.60
C ASN A 123 2.80 29.35 -3.03
N ILE A 124 2.24 30.14 -2.11
CA ILE A 124 1.17 31.09 -2.41
C ILE A 124 1.79 32.37 -2.97
N THR A 125 1.38 32.79 -4.17
CA THR A 125 1.96 33.93 -4.89
C THR A 125 1.15 35.21 -4.80
N ASN A 126 -0.16 35.13 -4.50
CA ASN A 126 -1.05 36.28 -4.35
C ASN A 126 -1.13 36.83 -2.91
N GLY A 127 -0.49 36.18 -1.95
CA GLY A 127 -0.51 36.55 -0.53
C GLY A 127 -1.81 36.23 0.22
N ASP A 128 -2.73 35.47 -0.38
CA ASP A 128 -3.97 35.05 0.28
C ASP A 128 -3.80 33.73 1.03
N TYR A 129 -3.52 33.82 2.32
CA TYR A 129 -3.41 32.68 3.23
C TYR A 129 -4.76 32.31 3.91
N SER A 130 -5.86 32.95 3.51
CA SER A 130 -7.20 32.73 4.11
C SER A 130 -8.04 31.65 3.40
N GLY A 131 -7.42 30.92 2.46
CA GLY A 131 -8.04 29.85 1.67
C GLY A 131 -8.22 30.15 0.19
N GLY A 132 -7.94 31.39 -0.26
CA GLY A 132 -7.97 31.81 -1.67
C GLY A 132 -6.61 31.89 -2.35
N GLY A 133 -5.60 31.22 -1.80
CA GLY A 133 -4.23 31.21 -2.33
C GLY A 133 -4.17 30.62 -3.74
N VAL A 134 -3.28 31.18 -4.57
CA VAL A 134 -2.89 30.61 -5.87
C VAL A 134 -1.39 30.36 -5.90
N THR A 135 -0.94 29.41 -6.72
CA THR A 135 0.48 29.09 -6.90
C THR A 135 0.97 29.38 -8.31
N ASP A 136 2.29 29.53 -8.50
CA ASP A 136 2.96 29.45 -9.79
C ASP A 136 3.53 28.03 -10.06
N GLY A 137 3.23 27.09 -9.17
CA GLY A 137 3.73 25.74 -9.15
C GLY A 137 4.98 25.56 -8.31
N SER A 138 5.70 26.62 -7.93
CA SER A 138 6.89 26.48 -7.09
C SER A 138 6.56 25.91 -5.70
N VAL A 139 7.49 25.15 -5.13
CA VAL A 139 7.31 24.49 -3.83
C VAL A 139 8.27 25.01 -2.76
N PHE A 140 7.84 24.99 -1.51
CA PHE A 140 8.66 25.10 -0.29
C PHE A 140 8.74 23.74 0.41
N GLY A 141 9.55 23.63 1.47
CA GLY A 141 9.72 22.38 2.24
C GLY A 141 10.62 21.34 1.56
N SER A 142 10.75 21.40 0.24
CA SER A 142 11.65 20.54 -0.54
C SER A 142 13.09 21.08 -0.57
N ASP A 143 13.79 21.03 0.56
CA ASP A 143 15.18 21.51 0.70
C ASP A 143 16.13 20.88 -0.33
N ALA A 144 17.24 21.55 -0.63
CA ALA A 144 18.25 21.02 -1.54
C ALA A 144 18.86 19.73 -0.96
N SER A 145 18.45 18.59 -1.51
CA SER A 145 18.85 17.27 -1.04
C SER A 145 19.13 16.34 -2.21
N THR A 146 19.95 15.33 -1.93
CA THR A 146 20.17 14.18 -2.80
C THR A 146 19.80 12.95 -1.99
N ALA A 147 18.88 12.17 -2.52
CA ALA A 147 18.47 10.90 -1.94
C ALA A 147 18.37 9.83 -3.02
N SER A 148 18.72 8.59 -2.67
CA SER A 148 18.50 7.40 -3.48
C SER A 148 17.39 6.53 -2.91
N VAL A 149 16.62 5.93 -3.81
CA VAL A 149 15.57 4.96 -3.48
C VAL A 149 16.02 3.59 -3.93
N TRP A 150 16.03 2.65 -2.99
CA TRP A 150 16.39 1.26 -3.20
C TRP A 150 15.20 0.39 -2.88
N VAL A 151 15.00 -0.68 -3.63
CA VAL A 151 13.87 -1.59 -3.46
C VAL A 151 14.33 -3.03 -3.31
N SER A 152 13.58 -3.82 -2.54
CA SER A 152 13.93 -5.22 -2.28
C SER A 152 12.67 -6.07 -2.02
N GLU A 153 12.72 -7.32 -2.48
CA GLU A 153 11.69 -8.33 -2.17
C GLU A 153 11.93 -8.99 -0.79
N ASP A 154 13.18 -9.09 -0.36
CA ASP A 154 13.62 -9.99 0.72
C ASP A 154 14.38 -9.29 1.87
N ASN A 155 14.63 -7.97 1.76
CA ASN A 155 15.46 -7.20 2.69
C ASN A 155 16.93 -7.67 2.74
N GLN A 156 17.41 -8.35 1.70
CA GLN A 156 18.79 -8.80 1.56
C GLN A 156 19.42 -8.26 0.27
N ASN A 157 18.69 -8.37 -0.84
CA ASN A 157 19.12 -7.92 -2.16
C ASN A 157 18.39 -6.62 -2.50
N TYR A 158 19.13 -5.52 -2.53
CA TYR A 158 18.61 -4.18 -2.85
C TYR A 158 19.03 -3.75 -4.25
N PHE A 159 18.09 -3.19 -4.99
CA PHE A 159 18.29 -2.61 -6.31
C PHE A 159 18.05 -1.12 -6.26
N LEU A 160 19.02 -0.33 -6.74
CA LEU A 160 18.89 1.12 -6.88
C LEU A 160 17.89 1.42 -8.01
N LEU A 161 16.95 2.33 -7.77
CA LEU A 161 16.15 2.91 -8.85
C LEU A 161 16.96 3.98 -9.58
N ASP A 162 16.95 3.94 -10.91
CA ASP A 162 17.65 4.89 -11.78
C ASP A 162 17.29 6.33 -11.40
N GLN A 163 18.29 7.07 -10.89
CA GLN A 163 18.12 8.43 -10.38
C GLN A 163 17.72 9.44 -11.46
N LYS A 164 17.91 9.12 -12.76
CA LYS A 164 17.50 10.00 -13.86
C LYS A 164 16.01 9.85 -14.19
N LYS A 165 15.39 8.75 -13.79
CA LYS A 165 13.96 8.48 -13.97
C LYS A 165 13.16 8.76 -12.70
N SER A 166 13.79 8.49 -11.56
CA SER A 166 13.20 8.66 -10.24
C SER A 166 12.93 10.14 -9.95
N PRO A 167 11.71 10.51 -9.49
CA PRO A 167 11.47 11.86 -9.00
C PRO A 167 12.26 12.11 -7.70
N LYS A 168 12.46 13.40 -7.41
CA LYS A 168 13.04 13.84 -6.13
C LYS A 168 12.15 13.36 -4.98
N VAL A 169 12.75 12.72 -3.97
CA VAL A 169 12.08 12.39 -2.70
C VAL A 169 11.77 13.69 -1.96
N ASP A 170 10.62 13.76 -1.28
CA ASP A 170 10.19 14.96 -0.55
C ASP A 170 10.14 16.20 -1.45
N GLY A 171 9.55 16.01 -2.63
CA GLY A 171 9.36 17.04 -3.65
C GLY A 171 7.92 17.07 -4.12
N TYR A 172 7.70 17.09 -5.43
CA TYR A 172 6.36 17.03 -5.97
C TYR A 172 5.78 15.60 -5.83
N PHE A 173 4.47 15.45 -5.65
CA PHE A 173 3.46 16.51 -5.56
C PHE A 173 3.09 16.79 -4.09
N PRO A 174 2.87 18.05 -3.66
CA PRO A 174 2.34 18.35 -2.33
C PRO A 174 1.12 17.51 -1.96
N ILE A 175 0.99 17.17 -0.68
CA ILE A 175 -0.07 16.27 -0.20
C ILE A 175 -1.43 16.98 -0.27
N ASP A 176 -2.45 16.28 -0.81
CA ASP A 176 -3.85 16.65 -0.63
C ASP A 176 -4.55 15.58 0.22
N GLY A 177 -4.80 15.91 1.48
CA GLY A 177 -5.44 15.05 2.47
C GLY A 177 -6.88 14.67 2.14
N GLN A 178 -7.50 15.25 1.11
CA GLN A 178 -8.79 14.81 0.58
C GLN A 178 -8.68 13.78 -0.55
N GLY A 179 -7.47 13.57 -1.10
CA GLY A 179 -7.25 12.65 -2.21
C GLY A 179 -7.07 11.19 -1.80
N GLU A 180 -6.98 10.34 -2.82
CA GLU A 180 -6.71 8.92 -2.71
C GLU A 180 -5.20 8.66 -2.72
N PHE A 181 -4.65 8.22 -1.59
CA PHE A 181 -3.22 7.94 -1.45
C PHE A 181 -2.77 6.65 -2.16
N SER A 182 -3.64 5.89 -2.81
CA SER A 182 -3.21 4.79 -3.69
C SER A 182 -3.25 5.16 -5.17
N LEU A 183 -3.57 6.41 -5.50
CA LEU A 183 -3.63 6.92 -6.87
C LEU A 183 -2.48 7.93 -7.07
N PRO A 184 -1.54 7.67 -8.00
CA PRO A 184 -0.47 8.64 -8.27
C PRO A 184 -0.99 9.81 -9.10
N VAL A 185 -0.41 10.99 -8.88
CA VAL A 185 -0.55 12.12 -9.83
C VAL A 185 0.13 11.74 -11.15
N ASN A 186 -0.43 12.18 -12.27
CA ASN A 186 0.15 11.95 -13.59
C ASN A 186 1.60 12.46 -13.64
N PRO A 187 2.61 11.61 -13.90
CA PRO A 187 4.02 12.03 -13.92
C PRO A 187 4.35 12.99 -15.08
N ALA A 188 3.44 13.16 -16.05
CA ALA A 188 3.56 14.16 -17.10
C ALA A 188 3.16 15.58 -16.66
N THR A 189 2.53 15.75 -15.49
CA THR A 189 2.18 17.07 -14.95
C THR A 189 3.44 17.82 -14.55
N LEU A 190 3.64 19.00 -15.13
CA LEU A 190 4.80 19.86 -14.93
C LEU A 190 4.50 20.96 -13.89
N PRO A 191 5.53 21.50 -13.21
CA PRO A 191 5.34 22.67 -12.34
C PRO A 191 4.61 23.84 -13.02
N SER A 192 4.88 24.09 -14.30
CA SER A 192 4.23 25.15 -15.07
C SER A 192 2.73 24.94 -15.29
N ASP A 193 2.21 23.72 -15.14
CA ASP A 193 0.78 23.43 -15.28
C ASP A 193 -0.03 24.01 -14.11
N PHE A 194 0.63 24.31 -12.99
CA PHE A 194 0.04 24.95 -11.82
C PHE A 194 0.12 26.48 -11.86
N ALA A 195 0.48 27.10 -12.99
CA ALA A 195 0.56 28.55 -13.09
C ALA A 195 -0.79 29.23 -12.80
N GLU A 196 -0.81 30.10 -11.78
CA GLU A 196 -1.99 30.77 -11.23
C GLU A 196 -3.08 29.79 -10.75
N ALA A 197 -2.69 28.57 -10.36
CA ALA A 197 -3.64 27.55 -9.92
C ALA A 197 -4.12 27.80 -8.48
N ASP A 198 -5.44 27.92 -8.31
CA ASP A 198 -6.12 27.79 -7.03
C ASP A 198 -6.28 26.32 -6.60
N MET A 199 -6.84 26.09 -5.41
CA MET A 199 -7.05 24.74 -4.86
C MET A 199 -7.92 23.85 -5.77
N GLU A 200 -8.94 24.41 -6.42
CA GLU A 200 -9.83 23.65 -7.30
C GLU A 200 -9.10 23.23 -8.59
N GLN A 201 -8.28 24.12 -9.14
CA GLN A 201 -7.41 23.86 -10.28
C GLN A 201 -6.34 22.80 -9.95
N ILE A 202 -5.70 22.89 -8.78
CA ILE A 202 -4.74 21.87 -8.32
C ILE A 202 -5.41 20.50 -8.24
N ARG A 203 -6.58 20.41 -7.61
CA ARG A 203 -7.34 19.14 -7.48
C ARG A 203 -7.75 18.55 -8.82
N ARG A 204 -8.09 19.39 -9.80
CA ARG A 204 -8.35 18.92 -11.18
C ARG A 204 -7.10 18.33 -11.84
N LEU A 205 -5.93 18.92 -11.61
CA LEU A 205 -4.66 18.39 -12.11
C LEU A 205 -4.27 17.07 -11.42
N TYR A 206 -4.62 16.92 -10.14
CA TYR A 206 -4.37 15.68 -9.38
C TYR A 206 -5.33 14.55 -9.74
N GLN A 207 -6.49 14.86 -10.33
CA GLN A 207 -7.49 13.87 -10.76
C GLN A 207 -7.92 12.91 -9.64
N GLY A 208 -7.99 13.41 -8.41
CA GLY A 208 -8.35 12.64 -7.21
C GLY A 208 -7.18 11.98 -6.48
N ALA A 209 -5.94 12.09 -6.98
CA ALA A 209 -4.75 11.64 -6.26
C ALA A 209 -4.49 12.48 -5.00
N GLY A 210 -3.94 11.86 -3.96
CA GLY A 210 -3.53 12.54 -2.72
C GLY A 210 -2.16 13.24 -2.78
N GLY A 211 -1.55 13.36 -3.97
CA GLY A 211 -0.19 13.88 -4.15
C GLY A 211 0.90 12.81 -4.03
N GLY A 212 2.09 13.21 -3.60
CA GLY A 212 3.27 12.36 -3.45
C GLY A 212 4.06 12.12 -4.74
N ALA A 213 5.24 11.52 -4.60
CA ALA A 213 6.15 11.18 -5.68
C ALA A 213 5.99 9.69 -6.04
N GLY A 214 5.57 9.39 -7.27
CA GLY A 214 5.39 8.01 -7.73
C GLY A 214 6.66 7.38 -8.31
N TYR A 215 6.85 6.09 -8.07
CA TYR A 215 8.04 5.33 -8.49
C TYR A 215 7.65 4.01 -9.18
N ASP A 216 8.47 3.58 -10.14
CA ASP A 216 8.26 2.38 -10.95
C ASP A 216 9.42 1.40 -10.77
N LEU A 217 9.09 0.12 -10.56
CA LEU A 217 10.06 -0.95 -10.33
C LEU A 217 10.84 -1.34 -11.60
N ASP A 218 10.36 -0.98 -12.80
CA ASP A 218 11.11 -1.09 -14.05
C ASP A 218 12.29 -0.09 -14.11
N TRP A 219 12.42 0.83 -13.14
CA TRP A 219 13.59 1.71 -13.01
C TRP A 219 14.74 1.07 -12.23
N ALA A 220 14.57 -0.14 -11.67
CA ALA A 220 15.61 -0.84 -10.95
C ALA A 220 16.82 -1.18 -11.84
N GLU A 221 18.01 -0.75 -11.44
CA GLU A 221 19.25 -1.00 -12.17
C GLU A 221 19.74 -2.45 -12.02
N GLY A 222 20.39 -2.98 -13.06
CA GLY A 222 21.12 -4.25 -12.99
C GLY A 222 20.26 -5.53 -12.91
N THR A 223 18.94 -5.45 -13.10
CA THR A 223 18.02 -6.60 -13.07
C THR A 223 17.03 -6.57 -14.23
N PRO A 224 16.63 -7.73 -14.83
CA PRO A 224 15.82 -7.74 -16.03
C PRO A 224 14.33 -7.42 -15.83
N ARG A 225 13.86 -7.21 -14.57
CA ARG A 225 12.55 -6.63 -14.16
C ARG A 225 12.13 -7.19 -12.80
N LEU A 226 11.95 -6.33 -11.80
CA LEU A 226 11.37 -6.73 -10.52
C LEU A 226 9.86 -6.88 -10.67
N ARG A 227 9.32 -8.03 -10.28
CA ARG A 227 7.86 -8.30 -10.34
C ARG A 227 7.13 -7.77 -9.12
N SER A 228 7.80 -7.77 -7.98
CA SER A 228 7.26 -7.25 -6.74
C SER A 228 8.37 -6.95 -5.74
N ILE A 229 8.08 -6.04 -4.81
CA ILE A 229 8.95 -5.74 -3.66
C ILE A 229 8.13 -5.72 -2.37
N ARG A 230 8.81 -5.75 -1.23
CA ARG A 230 8.21 -5.54 0.10
C ARG A 230 8.92 -4.46 0.92
N TYR A 231 10.09 -4.02 0.47
CA TYR A 231 10.94 -3.10 1.19
C TYR A 231 11.35 -1.95 0.29
N ILE A 232 11.24 -0.75 0.83
CA ILE A 232 11.78 0.47 0.24
C ILE A 232 12.81 1.01 1.21
N LYS A 233 14.04 1.23 0.75
CA LYS A 233 15.06 1.93 1.50
C LYS A 233 15.32 3.29 0.86
N VAL A 234 15.17 4.34 1.65
CA VAL A 234 15.50 5.72 1.24
C VAL A 234 16.78 6.12 1.95
N MET A 235 17.82 6.47 1.20
CA MET A 235 19.12 6.89 1.72
C MET A 235 19.39 8.33 1.30
N VAL A 236 19.87 9.15 2.22
CA VAL A 236 20.15 10.57 1.97
C VAL A 236 21.65 10.76 1.83
N GLU A 237 22.11 11.11 0.64
CA GLU A 237 23.52 11.39 0.37
C GLU A 237 23.94 12.80 0.78
N SER A 238 23.03 13.77 0.70
CA SER A 238 23.30 15.17 1.09
C SER A 238 22.02 15.91 1.46
N GLY A 239 22.11 16.84 2.41
CA GLY A 239 20.95 17.61 2.85
C GLY A 239 20.04 16.81 3.77
N LYS A 240 18.72 17.01 3.67
CA LYS A 240 17.72 16.26 4.41
C LYS A 240 16.45 16.06 3.59
N ILE A 241 15.64 15.10 3.99
CA ILE A 241 14.27 14.91 3.54
C ILE A 241 13.35 14.72 4.76
N GLU A 242 12.07 14.95 4.56
CA GLU A 242 10.99 14.60 5.46
C GLU A 242 10.00 13.64 4.75
N LEU A 243 9.52 12.62 5.48
CA LEU A 243 8.55 11.65 4.97
C LEU A 243 7.29 11.62 5.83
N ASP A 244 6.14 11.61 5.17
CA ASP A 244 4.78 11.39 5.73
C ASP A 244 4.23 10.04 5.22
N GLY A 245 5.10 9.03 5.14
CA GLY A 245 4.73 7.67 4.77
C GLY A 245 4.88 7.33 3.30
N ALA A 246 4.32 6.17 2.94
CA ALA A 246 4.34 5.62 1.58
C ALA A 246 3.14 4.71 1.33
N SER A 247 2.78 4.54 0.07
CA SER A 247 1.66 3.69 -0.34
C SER A 247 1.98 2.81 -1.55
N ILE A 248 1.23 1.73 -1.69
CA ILE A 248 1.13 0.90 -2.88
C ILE A 248 0.17 1.59 -3.85
N VAL A 249 0.56 1.69 -5.12
CA VAL A 249 -0.35 2.14 -6.18
C VAL A 249 -1.42 1.08 -6.42
N ALA A 250 -2.68 1.48 -6.34
CA ALA A 250 -3.79 0.61 -6.66
C ALA A 250 -3.91 0.46 -8.18
N PRO A 251 -3.95 -0.77 -8.73
CA PRO A 251 -4.18 -0.98 -10.15
C PRO A 251 -5.57 -0.47 -10.54
N LEU A 252 -5.69 0.10 -11.73
CA LEU A 252 -6.98 0.43 -12.32
C LEU A 252 -7.80 -0.85 -12.46
N VAL A 253 -8.92 -0.90 -11.74
CA VAL A 253 -9.86 -1.99 -11.88
C VAL A 253 -10.71 -1.69 -13.11
N ASN A 254 -10.35 -2.29 -14.25
CA ASN A 254 -11.29 -2.39 -15.37
C ASN A 254 -12.39 -3.36 -14.93
N SER A 255 -13.43 -2.84 -14.29
CA SER A 255 -14.48 -3.61 -13.64
C SER A 255 -15.42 -4.26 -14.67
N ASN A 256 -15.00 -5.40 -15.23
CA ASN A 256 -15.90 -6.41 -15.76
C ASN A 256 -15.83 -7.61 -14.84
N TRP A 257 -16.46 -7.51 -13.67
CA TRP A 257 -16.70 -8.68 -12.83
C TRP A 257 -17.73 -9.56 -13.54
N THR A 258 -17.32 -10.71 -14.03
CA THR A 258 -18.27 -11.79 -14.33
C THR A 258 -18.55 -12.51 -13.02
N SER A 259 -19.74 -12.31 -12.45
CA SER A 259 -20.18 -13.05 -11.27
C SER A 259 -20.83 -14.36 -11.70
N LEU A 260 -20.33 -15.47 -11.15
CA LEU A 260 -21.02 -16.75 -11.18
C LEU A 260 -21.58 -17.01 -9.79
N ALA A 261 -22.88 -17.26 -9.70
CA ALA A 261 -23.56 -17.63 -8.46
C ALA A 261 -24.26 -18.97 -8.69
N GLU A 262 -23.96 -19.94 -7.83
CA GLU A 262 -24.60 -21.26 -7.81
C GLU A 262 -25.27 -21.44 -6.46
N ASP A 263 -26.54 -21.83 -6.47
CA ASP A 263 -27.33 -22.11 -5.27
C ASP A 263 -27.78 -23.58 -5.19
N PHE A 264 -27.44 -24.39 -6.20
CA PHE A 264 -27.88 -25.77 -6.33
C PHE A 264 -29.42 -25.87 -6.23
N SER A 265 -30.17 -24.93 -6.80
CA SER A 265 -31.62 -25.11 -7.01
C SER A 265 -31.94 -25.89 -8.29
N LYS A 266 -30.95 -26.06 -9.17
CA LYS A 266 -31.05 -26.82 -10.42
C LYS A 266 -29.90 -27.80 -10.55
N HIS A 267 -30.09 -28.83 -11.38
CA HIS A 267 -29.06 -29.82 -11.66
C HIS A 267 -27.83 -29.11 -12.28
N PRO A 268 -26.66 -29.08 -11.63
CA PRO A 268 -25.55 -28.20 -12.04
C PRO A 268 -24.96 -28.51 -13.42
N MET A 269 -25.17 -29.73 -13.92
CA MET A 269 -24.76 -30.12 -15.28
C MET A 269 -25.73 -29.66 -16.39
N ASP A 270 -26.93 -29.17 -16.05
CA ASP A 270 -27.93 -28.77 -17.05
C ASP A 270 -27.59 -27.41 -17.71
N ASP A 271 -26.98 -26.51 -16.95
CA ASP A 271 -26.59 -25.17 -17.43
C ASP A 271 -25.19 -25.17 -18.09
N GLY A 272 -24.47 -26.30 -18.07
CA GLY A 272 -23.19 -26.49 -18.78
C GLY A 272 -21.98 -25.80 -18.14
N ASP A 273 -22.15 -25.19 -16.98
CA ASP A 273 -21.11 -24.45 -16.25
C ASP A 273 -20.25 -25.33 -15.33
N TRP A 274 -20.73 -26.52 -14.97
CA TRP A 274 -20.03 -27.47 -14.10
C TRP A 274 -19.51 -28.69 -14.86
N ASP A 275 -18.40 -29.24 -14.36
CA ASP A 275 -17.76 -30.43 -14.89
C ASP A 275 -17.21 -31.31 -13.75
N ILE A 276 -16.91 -32.57 -14.07
CA ILE A 276 -16.42 -33.58 -13.13
C ILE A 276 -15.04 -34.05 -13.55
N PHE A 277 -14.09 -33.98 -12.63
CA PHE A 277 -12.82 -34.68 -12.74
C PHE A 277 -12.86 -35.96 -11.90
N GLY A 278 -12.47 -37.08 -12.50
CA GLY A 278 -12.35 -38.37 -11.81
C GLY A 278 -13.62 -39.23 -11.93
N GLU A 279 -13.98 -39.91 -10.84
CA GLU A 279 -15.05 -40.91 -10.79
C GLU A 279 -16.43 -40.24 -10.68
N THR A 280 -17.17 -40.18 -11.78
CA THR A 280 -18.46 -39.47 -11.87
C THR A 280 -19.55 -40.03 -10.95
N GLN A 281 -19.50 -41.34 -10.65
CA GLN A 281 -20.44 -42.01 -9.75
C GLN A 281 -20.40 -41.51 -8.29
N LEU A 282 -19.40 -40.71 -7.91
CA LEU A 282 -19.31 -40.11 -6.57
C LEU A 282 -20.19 -38.87 -6.40
N PHE A 283 -20.76 -38.36 -7.49
CA PHE A 283 -21.56 -37.15 -7.51
C PHE A 283 -22.96 -37.49 -8.01
N GLU A 284 -23.97 -37.25 -7.19
CA GLU A 284 -25.36 -37.49 -7.55
C GLU A 284 -26.19 -36.24 -7.26
N TRP A 285 -26.99 -35.83 -8.23
CA TRP A 285 -27.96 -34.77 -8.03
C TRP A 285 -29.21 -35.32 -7.32
N ASP A 286 -29.44 -34.86 -6.10
CA ASP A 286 -30.65 -35.15 -5.34
C ASP A 286 -31.73 -34.14 -5.72
N GLN A 287 -32.52 -34.46 -6.74
CA GLN A 287 -33.58 -33.59 -7.24
C GLN A 287 -34.66 -33.31 -6.18
N ALA A 288 -34.88 -34.22 -5.23
CA ALA A 288 -35.92 -34.04 -4.22
C ALA A 288 -35.50 -33.02 -3.15
N GLU A 289 -34.21 -32.97 -2.83
CA GLU A 289 -33.64 -32.10 -1.79
C GLU A 289 -32.87 -30.89 -2.38
N GLU A 290 -32.89 -30.71 -3.71
CA GLU A 290 -32.20 -29.64 -4.44
C GLU A 290 -30.74 -29.47 -3.96
N ARG A 291 -29.96 -30.54 -4.06
CA ARG A 291 -28.56 -30.54 -3.62
C ARG A 291 -27.70 -31.55 -4.36
N LEU A 292 -26.40 -31.26 -4.40
CA LEU A 292 -25.39 -32.21 -4.85
C LEU A 292 -24.97 -33.13 -3.70
N ALA A 293 -25.29 -34.42 -3.81
CA ALA A 293 -24.79 -35.45 -2.91
C ALA A 293 -23.38 -35.88 -3.33
N VAL A 294 -22.46 -35.92 -2.37
CA VAL A 294 -21.07 -36.31 -2.59
C VAL A 294 -20.75 -37.54 -1.73
N ASN A 295 -20.40 -38.64 -2.38
CA ASN A 295 -19.97 -39.86 -1.71
C ASN A 295 -18.44 -39.92 -1.64
N TRP A 296 -17.92 -40.23 -0.45
CA TRP A 296 -16.48 -40.39 -0.26
C TRP A 296 -16.09 -41.87 -0.21
N ASP A 297 -15.17 -42.28 -1.08
CA ASP A 297 -14.57 -43.60 -1.07
C ASP A 297 -13.04 -43.50 -1.11
N SER A 298 -12.39 -43.83 0.01
CA SER A 298 -10.93 -43.75 0.15
C SER A 298 -10.15 -44.70 -0.76
N ARG A 299 -10.82 -45.62 -1.44
CA ARG A 299 -10.19 -46.58 -2.37
C ARG A 299 -10.03 -45.98 -3.77
N LEU A 300 -10.76 -44.92 -4.07
CA LEU A 300 -10.76 -44.26 -5.38
C LEU A 300 -9.78 -43.09 -5.40
N SER A 301 -9.35 -42.71 -6.60
CA SER A 301 -8.53 -41.51 -6.78
C SER A 301 -9.35 -40.25 -6.50
N ASN A 302 -8.65 -39.16 -6.16
CA ASN A 302 -9.30 -37.87 -5.91
C ASN A 302 -10.18 -37.47 -7.11
N SER A 303 -11.44 -37.18 -6.81
CA SER A 303 -12.43 -36.73 -7.77
C SER A 303 -13.03 -35.42 -7.26
N TYR A 304 -13.37 -34.50 -8.15
CA TYR A 304 -13.91 -33.19 -7.78
C TYR A 304 -14.91 -32.67 -8.81
N PHE A 305 -15.90 -31.95 -8.29
CA PHE A 305 -16.89 -31.21 -9.05
C PHE A 305 -16.43 -29.75 -9.14
N TYR A 306 -16.33 -29.20 -10.35
CA TYR A 306 -15.69 -27.89 -10.54
C TYR A 306 -16.31 -27.10 -11.69
N ILE A 307 -16.14 -25.78 -11.65
CA ILE A 307 -16.41 -24.90 -12.79
C ILE A 307 -15.08 -24.61 -13.49
N PRO A 308 -14.96 -24.87 -14.80
CA PRO A 308 -13.79 -24.46 -15.56
C PRO A 308 -13.83 -22.94 -15.76
N PHE A 309 -12.85 -22.23 -15.20
CA PHE A 309 -12.66 -20.78 -15.39
C PHE A 309 -12.17 -20.39 -16.81
N GLY A 310 -12.40 -21.24 -17.81
CA GLY A 310 -11.87 -21.08 -19.17
C GLY A 310 -10.40 -21.49 -19.32
N SER A 311 -9.89 -21.44 -20.56
CA SER A 311 -8.62 -22.08 -20.95
C SER A 311 -7.35 -21.28 -20.60
N LYS A 312 -7.47 -20.07 -20.04
CA LYS A 312 -6.33 -19.24 -19.63
C LYS A 312 -6.67 -18.45 -18.36
N ILE A 313 -6.26 -19.00 -17.22
CA ILE A 313 -6.13 -18.25 -15.98
C ILE A 313 -4.65 -17.87 -15.84
N SER A 314 -4.35 -16.61 -15.56
CA SER A 314 -3.00 -16.16 -15.22
C SER A 314 -2.98 -15.68 -13.76
N ARG A 315 -1.86 -15.10 -13.32
CA ARG A 315 -1.75 -14.49 -11.98
C ARG A 315 -2.33 -13.06 -11.91
N HIS A 316 -2.92 -12.57 -13.00
CA HIS A 316 -3.38 -11.19 -13.13
C HIS A 316 -4.90 -11.07 -12.90
N GLU A 317 -5.60 -12.20 -12.79
CA GLU A 317 -7.01 -12.29 -12.49
C GLU A 317 -7.22 -12.31 -10.97
N ASN A 318 -8.12 -11.46 -10.48
CA ASN A 318 -8.56 -11.47 -9.08
C ASN A 318 -9.91 -12.20 -9.00
N PHE A 319 -10.07 -13.09 -8.03
CA PHE A 319 -11.35 -13.73 -7.74
C PHE A 319 -11.71 -13.49 -6.27
N SER A 320 -13.02 -13.40 -6.00
CA SER A 320 -13.55 -13.42 -4.65
C SER A 320 -14.54 -14.57 -4.54
N VAL A 321 -14.39 -15.41 -3.52
CA VAL A 321 -15.37 -16.46 -3.21
C VAL A 321 -16.18 -16.02 -2.00
N LYS A 322 -17.50 -16.20 -2.08
CA LYS A 322 -18.45 -15.97 -0.98
C LYS A 322 -19.40 -17.18 -0.92
N PHE A 323 -19.73 -17.60 0.29
CA PHE A 323 -20.69 -18.68 0.60
C PHE A 323 -21.86 -18.08 1.37
#